data_AF-A0AAV9ZQX5-F1
#
_entry.id   AF-A0AAV9ZQX5-F1
#
_cell.length_a   1.000
_cell.length_b   1.000
_cell.length_c   1.000
_cell.angle_alpha   90.00
_cell.angle_beta   90.00
_cell.angle_gamma   90.00
#
_symmetry.space_group_name_H-M   'P 1'
#
loop_
_entity.id
_entity.type
_entity.pdbx_description
1 polymer ?
#
loop_
_entity_poly.entity_id
_entity_poly.type
_entity_poly.pdbx_seq_one_letter_code
_entity_poly.pdbx_strand_id
1 'polypeptide(L)'
;MTTFTPTTSRFPALQGSDDFASWKIYITDCLTDQGLDDHIDPGVTAPTDPAELAAWKKADRHALSAIRLRVSPDIVHHVQGESTALEAWSALS
;
A
#
# COMPACT_ATOMS: atom_id res chain seq x y z
N MET A 1 6.33 36.23 -3.47
CA MET A 1 6.56 34.99 -2.70
C MET A 1 5.22 34.29 -2.58
N THR A 2 4.98 33.27 -3.41
CA THR A 2 3.73 32.51 -3.37
C THR A 2 3.91 31.40 -2.34
N THR A 3 3.21 31.47 -1.22
CA THR A 3 3.21 30.43 -0.20
C THR A 3 2.50 29.20 -0.75
N PHE A 4 3.24 28.13 -0.96
CA PHE A 4 2.69 26.79 -1.17
C PHE A 4 1.96 26.41 0.13
N THR A 5 0.64 26.41 0.11
CA THR A 5 -0.14 25.70 1.13
C THR A 5 0.00 24.23 0.82
N PRO A 6 0.70 23.42 1.63
CA PRO A 6 0.61 21.97 1.47
C PRO A 6 -0.86 21.62 1.63
N THR A 7 -1.44 21.00 0.60
CA THR A 7 -2.76 20.37 0.73
C THR A 7 -2.65 19.42 1.90
N THR A 8 -3.28 19.76 3.01
CA THR A 8 -3.39 18.86 4.16
C THR A 8 -4.14 17.65 3.64
N SER A 9 -3.40 16.63 3.22
CA SER A 9 -3.96 15.31 2.99
C SER A 9 -4.71 14.97 4.27
N ARG A 10 -5.98 14.61 4.17
CA ARG A 10 -6.87 14.27 5.30
C ARG A 10 -6.35 13.08 6.13
N PHE A 11 -5.21 12.52 5.75
CA PHE A 11 -4.72 11.23 6.16
C PHE A 11 -3.30 11.40 6.68
N PRO A 12 -3.02 11.05 7.94
CA PRO A 12 -1.68 11.13 8.48
C PRO A 12 -0.80 10.13 7.72
N ALA A 13 0.24 10.65 7.05
CA ALA A 13 1.32 9.81 6.57
C ALA A 13 1.99 9.14 7.79
N LEU A 14 2.42 7.89 7.65
CA LEU A 14 3.12 7.19 8.72
C LEU A 14 4.37 7.99 9.16
N GLN A 15 4.39 8.53 10.38
CA GLN A 15 5.46 9.38 10.91
C GLN A 15 6.38 8.67 11.92
N GLY A 16 6.57 7.35 11.77
CA GLY A 16 7.40 6.55 12.66
C GLY A 16 6.64 5.35 13.24
N SER A 17 7.27 4.66 14.20
CA SER A 17 6.76 3.40 14.78
C SER A 17 5.47 3.56 15.59
N ASP A 18 5.29 4.71 16.23
CA ASP A 18 4.22 4.91 17.23
C ASP A 18 2.82 4.95 16.60
N ASP A 19 2.72 5.23 15.30
CA ASP A 19 1.47 5.27 14.54
C ASP A 19 1.28 4.06 13.61
N PHE A 20 2.19 3.08 13.64
CA PHE A 20 2.17 1.99 12.67
C PHE A 20 0.91 1.12 12.76
N ALA A 21 0.45 0.79 13.97
CA ALA A 21 -0.75 -0.02 14.15
C ALA A 21 -2.00 0.67 13.59
N SER A 22 -2.18 1.96 13.88
CA SER A 22 -3.29 2.78 13.38
C SER A 22 -3.23 2.97 11.87
N TRP A 23 -2.03 3.22 11.34
CA TRP A 23 -1.80 3.30 9.90
C TRP A 23 -2.14 1.98 9.22
N LYS A 24 -1.67 0.85 9.75
CA LYS A 24 -1.91 -0.49 9.20
C LYS A 24 -3.41 -0.78 9.08
N ILE A 25 -4.18 -0.53 10.13
CA ILE A 25 -5.65 -0.68 10.12
C ILE A 25 -6.26 0.18 8.99
N TYR A 26 -5.87 1.45 8.90
CA TYR A 26 -6.39 2.35 7.88
C TYR A 26 -6.07 1.90 6.44
N ILE A 27 -4.86 1.39 6.19
CA ILE A 27 -4.51 0.87 4.86
C ILE A 27 -5.30 -0.40 4.54
N THR A 28 -5.44 -1.29 5.51
CA THR A 28 -6.27 -2.50 5.34
C THR A 28 -7.70 -2.12 4.99
N ASP A 29 -8.35 -1.23 5.73
CA ASP A 29 -9.71 -0.76 5.42
C ASP A 29 -9.81 -0.16 4.02
N CYS A 30 -8.80 0.61 3.62
CA CYS A 30 -8.75 1.23 2.29
C CYS A 30 -8.58 0.22 1.16
N LEU A 31 -7.80 -0.84 1.37
CA LEU A 31 -7.63 -1.93 0.40
C LEU A 31 -8.90 -2.78 0.32
N THR A 32 -9.53 -3.10 1.46
CA THR A 32 -10.79 -3.84 1.52
C THR A 32 -11.92 -3.10 0.81
N ASP A 33 -12.06 -1.78 1.00
CA ASP A 33 -13.07 -0.95 0.29
C ASP A 33 -12.86 -0.97 -1.23
N GLN A 34 -11.62 -1.19 -1.68
CA GLN A 34 -11.26 -1.32 -3.09
C GLN A 34 -11.27 -2.78 -3.60
N GLY A 35 -11.53 -3.77 -2.74
CA GLY A 35 -11.43 -5.20 -3.07
C GLY A 35 -10.01 -5.65 -3.41
N LEU A 36 -9.00 -5.12 -2.71
CA LEU A 36 -7.58 -5.36 -2.96
C LEU A 36 -6.85 -6.03 -1.78
N ASP A 37 -7.55 -6.34 -0.69
CA ASP A 37 -6.99 -6.90 0.53
C ASP A 37 -6.37 -8.30 0.34
N ASP A 38 -6.87 -9.09 -0.62
CA ASP A 38 -6.26 -10.35 -1.04
C ASP A 38 -4.79 -10.20 -1.49
N HIS A 39 -4.38 -9.02 -1.94
CA HIS A 39 -3.00 -8.78 -2.39
C HIS A 39 -1.99 -8.52 -1.26
N ILE A 40 -2.47 -8.37 -0.02
CA ILE A 40 -1.61 -8.24 1.18
C ILE A 40 -1.75 -9.43 2.13
N ASP A 41 -2.60 -10.41 1.82
CA ASP A 41 -2.76 -11.63 2.59
C ASP A 41 -1.74 -12.70 2.13
N PRO A 42 -0.80 -13.13 2.98
CA PRO A 42 0.15 -14.20 2.64
C PRO A 42 -0.51 -15.57 2.40
N GLY A 43 -1.78 -15.75 2.80
CA GLY A 43 -2.57 -16.95 2.56
C GLY A 43 -3.21 -17.01 1.17
N VAL A 44 -3.25 -15.89 0.43
CA VAL A 44 -3.83 -15.82 -0.90
C VAL A 44 -2.72 -15.78 -1.95
N THR A 45 -2.77 -16.71 -2.89
CA THR A 45 -1.78 -16.80 -3.98
C THR A 45 -2.38 -16.39 -5.31
N ALA A 46 -1.54 -15.81 -6.18
CA ALA A 46 -1.95 -15.46 -7.53
C ALA A 46 -2.55 -16.67 -8.28
N PRO A 47 -3.61 -16.46 -9.08
CA PRO A 47 -4.22 -17.52 -9.87
C PRO A 47 -3.27 -18.03 -10.95
N THR A 48 -3.44 -19.29 -11.34
CA THR A 48 -2.61 -19.94 -12.37
C THR A 48 -3.15 -19.75 -13.79
N ASP A 49 -4.44 -19.44 -13.94
CA ASP A 49 -5.03 -19.15 -15.24
C ASP A 49 -4.42 -17.87 -15.83
N PRO A 50 -3.96 -17.85 -17.09
CA PRO A 50 -3.28 -16.69 -17.66
C PRO A 50 -4.13 -15.42 -17.73
N ALA A 51 -5.44 -15.53 -17.96
CA ALA A 51 -6.32 -14.36 -18.05
C ALA A 51 -6.58 -13.77 -16.65
N GLU A 52 -6.83 -14.64 -15.68
CA GLU A 52 -6.98 -14.23 -14.28
C GLU A 52 -5.67 -13.68 -13.71
N LEU A 53 -4.52 -14.27 -14.06
CA LEU A 53 -3.19 -13.81 -13.65
C LEU A 53 -2.89 -12.40 -14.17
N ALA A 54 -3.31 -12.08 -15.40
CA ALA A 54 -3.14 -10.74 -15.95
C ALA A 54 -3.96 -9.70 -15.17
N ALA A 55 -5.21 -10.03 -14.82
CA ALA A 55 -6.06 -9.18 -14.00
C ALA A 55 -5.49 -9.04 -12.58
N TRP A 56 -5.05 -10.14 -11.98
CA TRP A 56 -4.40 -10.18 -10.67
C TRP A 56 -3.19 -9.26 -10.62
N LYS A 57 -2.27 -9.35 -11.59
CA LYS A 57 -1.07 -8.47 -11.64
C LYS A 57 -1.43 -6.99 -11.72
N LYS A 58 -2.51 -6.64 -12.42
CA LYS A 58 -2.98 -5.26 -12.50
C LYS A 58 -3.54 -4.76 -11.16
N ALA A 59 -4.32 -5.60 -10.49
CA ALA A 59 -4.86 -5.31 -9.17
C ALA A 59 -3.77 -5.25 -8.09
N ASP A 60 -2.80 -6.16 -8.13
CA ASP A 60 -1.61 -6.15 -7.27
C ASP A 60 -0.80 -4.85 -7.43
N ARG A 61 -0.59 -4.41 -8.67
CA ARG A 61 0.08 -3.13 -8.94
C ARG A 61 -0.71 -1.93 -8.37
N HIS A 62 -2.04 -2.01 -8.36
CA HIS A 62 -2.91 -1.00 -7.78
C HIS A 62 -2.76 -0.97 -6.25
N ALA A 63 -2.82 -2.14 -5.60
CA ALA A 63 -2.60 -2.27 -4.17
C ALA A 63 -1.22 -1.74 -3.74
N LEU A 64 -0.16 -2.12 -4.47
CA LEU A 64 1.21 -1.61 -4.23
C LEU A 64 1.29 -0.09 -4.34
N SER A 65 0.61 0.50 -5.33
CA SER A 65 0.56 1.97 -5.49
C SER A 65 -0.20 2.62 -4.33
N ALA A 66 -1.29 2.01 -3.86
CA ALA A 66 -2.08 2.50 -2.74
C ALA A 66 -1.26 2.53 -1.43
N ILE A 67 -0.43 1.50 -1.18
CA ILE A 67 0.50 1.44 -0.05
C ILE A 67 1.55 2.55 -0.17
N ARG A 68 2.24 2.66 -1.33
CA ARG A 68 3.31 3.64 -1.55
C ARG A 68 2.86 5.10 -1.43
N LEU A 69 1.64 5.42 -1.83
CA LEU A 69 1.08 6.77 -1.72
C LEU A 69 0.73 7.17 -0.29
N ARG A 70 0.73 6.23 0.65
CA ARG A 70 0.31 6.44 2.04
C ARG A 70 1.44 6.26 3.06
N VAL A 71 2.65 5.96 2.61
CA VAL A 71 3.87 6.02 3.43
C VAL A 71 4.52 7.41 3.31
N SER A 72 5.20 7.85 4.36
CA SER A 72 5.98 9.10 4.31
C SER A 72 7.24 8.93 3.44
N PRO A 73 7.83 10.02 2.94
CA PRO A 73 9.10 9.96 2.20
C PRO A 73 10.24 9.27 2.98
N ASP A 74 10.20 9.36 4.31
CA ASP A 74 11.17 8.73 5.22
C ASP A 74 10.91 7.23 5.44
N ILE A 75 9.87 6.66 4.82
CA ILE A 75 9.55 5.23 4.90
C ILE A 75 9.45 4.62 3.50
N VAL A 76 9.20 5.45 2.47
CA VAL A 76 9.05 5.00 1.08
C VAL A 76 10.25 4.21 0.58
N HIS A 77 11.45 4.48 1.09
CA HIS A 77 12.68 3.77 0.71
C HIS A 77 12.67 2.29 1.10
N HIS A 78 11.90 1.89 2.12
CA HIS A 78 11.73 0.49 2.49
C HIS A 78 10.83 -0.29 1.51
N VAL A 79 9.97 0.41 0.76
CA VAL A 79 8.96 -0.23 -0.11
C VAL A 79 9.12 0.10 -1.59
N GLN A 80 10.03 1.00 -1.95
CA GLN A 80 10.25 1.44 -3.33
C GLN A 80 10.84 0.33 -4.21
N GLY A 81 11.63 -0.57 -3.62
CA GLY A 81 12.26 -1.71 -4.31
C GLY A 81 11.31 -2.90 -4.53
N GLU A 82 10.21 -2.97 -3.78
CA GLU A 82 9.33 -4.15 -3.81
C GLU A 82 8.54 -4.27 -5.11
N SER A 83 8.24 -5.51 -5.52
CA SER A 83 7.58 -5.79 -6.79
C SER A 83 6.09 -6.04 -6.64
N THR A 84 5.66 -6.51 -5.46
CA THR A 84 4.27 -6.83 -5.13
C THR A 84 3.74 -6.05 -3.94
N ALA A 85 2.40 -6.01 -3.79
CA ALA A 85 1.78 -5.39 -2.63
C ALA A 85 2.12 -6.13 -1.33
N LEU A 86 2.15 -7.46 -1.36
CA LEU A 86 2.50 -8.30 -0.21
C LEU A 86 3.94 -8.08 0.26
N GLU A 87 4.90 -7.99 -0.66
CA GLU A 87 6.30 -7.68 -0.34
C GLU A 87 6.42 -6.30 0.34
N ALA A 88 5.78 -5.27 -0.24
CA ALA A 88 5.76 -3.94 0.35
C ALA A 88 5.08 -3.92 1.73
N TRP A 89 3.99 -4.66 1.90
CA TRP A 89 3.29 -4.79 3.17
C TRP A 89 4.15 -5.45 4.24
N SER A 90 4.90 -6.50 3.86
CA SER A 90 5.80 -7.24 4.75
C SER A 90 7.05 -6.44 5.10
N ALA A 91 7.54 -5.59 4.20
CA ALA A 91 8.69 -4.71 4.47
C ALA A 91 8.39 -3.59 5.49
N LEU A 92 7.12 -3.30 5.74
CA LEU A 92 6.67 -2.30 6.70
C LEU A 92 6.38 -2.86 8.09
N SER A 93 6.29 -4.20 8.23
CA SER A 93 5.89 -4.87 9.48
C SER A 93 7.01 -5.06 10.49
#